data_AF-A0A6I9PDA9-F1
#
_entry.id   AF-A0A6I9PDA9-F1
#
_cell.length_a   1.000
_cell.length_b   1.000
_cell.length_c   1.000
_cell.angle_alpha   90.00
_cell.angle_beta   90.00
_cell.angle_gamma   90.00
#
_symmetry.space_group_name_H-M   'P 1'
#
loop_
_entity.id
_entity.type
_entity.pdbx_description
1 polymer ?
#
loop_
_entity_poly.entity_id
_entity_poly.type
_entity_poly.pdbx_seq_one_letter_code
_entity_poly.pdbx_strand_id
1 'polypeptide(L)'
;GANENDDGSKVVPDYSQLRVPSAKTLATLEDFNTRLYIGTEDGEIIYTDWKLVKDDSGRQQSAKPLHCFRTHHWLVNTVQRSPFYKDIILTMGSWNFAIWKEGVMEGPIVTSPSSEQVCTAGCWSPSRPAVFFIGKDDGSIEVWNLLEKTGEPLQVHAHITDAKITCIKPWTASSKQHFLAVTDDLGMVRVLEIPKTLYAPSRSENLSVKKYFKLEEDRLKDFIKRDELWAKQKKEAEELKKKMDPYKPVKSPTENDEENMKEYNVHLELEESVLKGLGLWTAPADTEDT
;
A
#
# COMPACT_ATOMS: atom_id res chain seq x y z
N GLY A 1 44.36 17.75 -60.95
CA GLY A 1 44.74 16.82 -59.88
C GLY A 1 43.51 16.49 -59.10
N ALA A 2 42.93 15.32 -59.36
CA ALA A 2 41.81 14.77 -58.62
C ALA A 2 42.31 13.45 -58.03
N ASN A 3 42.44 13.38 -56.71
CA ASN A 3 42.63 12.14 -55.97
C ASN A 3 41.46 12.07 -54.99
N GLU A 4 40.42 11.35 -55.40
CA GLU A 4 39.38 10.84 -54.52
C GLU A 4 39.95 9.61 -53.80
N ASN A 5 40.25 9.77 -52.52
CA ASN A 5 40.40 8.68 -51.57
C ASN A 5 39.36 8.94 -50.48
N ASP A 6 38.43 8.01 -50.27
CA ASP A 6 38.14 7.36 -48.98
C ASP A 6 36.80 6.59 -49.08
N ASP A 7 36.87 5.36 -49.58
CA ASP A 7 35.73 4.43 -49.59
C ASP A 7 35.59 3.80 -48.20
N GLY A 8 34.87 4.50 -47.32
CA GLY A 8 34.51 4.04 -45.98
C GLY A 8 33.45 2.93 -46.05
N SER A 9 33.85 1.71 -46.40
CA SER A 9 33.00 0.52 -46.38
C SER A 9 32.42 0.31 -44.97
N LYS A 10 31.13 0.57 -44.80
CA LYS A 10 30.39 0.25 -43.56
C LYS A 10 30.40 -1.27 -43.36
N VAL A 11 31.12 -1.72 -42.34
CA VAL A 11 31.09 -3.12 -41.90
C VAL A 11 29.69 -3.41 -41.36
N VAL A 12 28.85 -4.06 -42.18
CA VAL A 12 27.58 -4.62 -41.74
C VAL A 12 27.90 -5.90 -40.96
N PRO A 13 27.49 -6.04 -39.69
CA PRO A 13 27.74 -7.27 -38.95
C PRO A 13 26.98 -8.43 -39.60
N ASP A 14 27.69 -9.52 -39.90
CA ASP A 14 27.09 -10.75 -40.41
C ASP A 14 26.43 -11.52 -39.27
N TYR A 15 25.10 -11.47 -39.22
CA TYR A 15 24.29 -12.15 -38.22
C TYR A 15 23.94 -13.60 -38.59
N SER A 16 24.43 -14.11 -39.73
CA SER A 16 24.10 -15.46 -40.23
C SER A 16 24.56 -16.59 -39.30
N GLN A 17 25.51 -16.31 -38.40
CA GLN A 17 26.02 -17.27 -37.42
C GLN A 17 25.41 -17.17 -36.02
N LEU A 18 24.42 -16.27 -35.79
CA LEU A 18 23.68 -16.23 -34.54
C LEU A 18 22.74 -17.45 -34.44
N ARG A 19 23.26 -18.59 -34.01
CA ARG A 19 22.44 -19.71 -33.53
C ARG A 19 21.96 -19.38 -32.13
N VAL A 20 20.65 -19.19 -31.96
CA VAL A 20 20.02 -19.17 -30.64
C VAL A 20 20.22 -20.56 -30.01
N PRO A 21 20.97 -20.69 -28.89
CA PRO A 21 21.13 -21.98 -28.24
C PRO A 21 19.75 -22.52 -27.84
N SER A 22 19.56 -23.84 -27.96
CA SER A 22 18.32 -24.48 -27.50
C SER A 22 18.06 -24.10 -26.03
N ALA A 23 16.86 -23.59 -25.73
CA ALA A 23 16.47 -23.16 -24.39
C ALA A 23 16.61 -24.25 -23.30
N LYS A 24 16.82 -25.52 -23.70
CA LYS A 24 17.01 -26.67 -22.81
C LYS A 24 18.36 -26.70 -22.11
N THR A 25 19.34 -25.91 -22.53
CA THR A 25 20.73 -25.96 -22.00
C THR A 25 21.26 -24.59 -21.57
N LEU A 26 20.38 -23.65 -21.26
CA LEU A 26 20.79 -22.37 -20.71
C LEU A 26 21.03 -22.53 -19.20
N ALA A 27 22.29 -22.47 -18.79
CA ALA A 27 22.63 -22.30 -17.38
C ALA A 27 22.08 -20.95 -16.93
N THR A 28 21.34 -20.93 -15.82
CA THR A 28 20.90 -19.68 -15.19
C THR A 28 22.14 -18.89 -14.81
N LEU A 29 22.28 -17.69 -15.37
CA LEU A 29 23.38 -16.80 -15.00
C LEU A 29 23.18 -16.39 -13.54
N GLU A 30 24.09 -16.81 -12.67
CA GLU A 30 23.98 -16.56 -11.22
C GLU A 30 24.12 -15.07 -10.88
N ASP A 31 24.84 -14.31 -11.73
CA ASP A 31 25.16 -12.90 -11.53
C ASP A 31 24.03 -11.91 -11.89
N PHE A 32 22.92 -12.36 -12.48
CA PHE A 32 21.80 -11.48 -12.85
C PHE A 32 20.70 -11.48 -11.80
N ASN A 33 20.29 -10.27 -11.39
CA ASN A 33 19.10 -10.08 -10.57
C ASN A 33 17.85 -10.21 -11.45
N THR A 34 17.13 -11.30 -11.25
CA THR A 34 15.89 -11.66 -11.95
C THR A 34 14.64 -11.34 -11.12
N ARG A 35 14.80 -10.57 -10.04
CA ARG A 35 13.70 -10.16 -9.18
C ARG A 35 13.00 -8.94 -9.73
N LEU A 36 11.68 -8.99 -9.70
CA LEU A 36 10.78 -8.03 -10.35
C LEU A 36 9.69 -7.59 -9.37
N TYR A 37 9.35 -6.30 -9.43
CA TYR A 37 8.16 -5.75 -8.80
C TYR A 37 7.10 -5.56 -9.88
N ILE A 38 5.90 -6.06 -9.60
CA ILE A 38 4.76 -6.03 -10.51
C ILE A 38 3.61 -5.37 -9.76
N GLY A 39 2.99 -4.37 -10.37
CA GLY A 39 1.75 -3.77 -9.89
C GLY A 39 0.55 -4.36 -10.63
N THR A 40 -0.52 -4.65 -9.90
CA THR A 40 -1.77 -5.15 -10.47
C THR A 40 -2.83 -4.05 -10.55
N GLU A 41 -3.91 -4.32 -11.28
CA GLU A 41 -5.05 -3.40 -11.36
C GLU A 41 -5.83 -3.32 -10.04
N ASP A 42 -5.75 -4.35 -9.20
CA ASP A 42 -6.43 -4.42 -7.89
C ASP A 42 -5.66 -3.69 -6.76
N GLY A 43 -4.53 -3.03 -7.09
CA GLY A 43 -3.70 -2.30 -6.14
C GLY A 43 -2.70 -3.16 -5.38
N GLU A 44 -2.46 -4.38 -5.84
CA GLU A 44 -1.49 -5.30 -5.25
C GLU A 44 -0.10 -5.10 -5.86
N ILE A 45 0.92 -5.13 -5.00
CA ILE A 45 2.33 -5.15 -5.38
C ILE A 45 2.86 -6.54 -5.13
N ILE A 46 3.30 -7.18 -6.20
CA ILE A 46 3.85 -8.53 -6.21
C ILE A 46 5.34 -8.44 -6.44
N TYR A 47 6.12 -9.03 -5.54
CA TYR A 47 7.55 -9.19 -5.69
C TYR A 47 7.89 -10.65 -5.95
N THR A 48 8.54 -10.93 -7.08
CA THR A 48 8.81 -12.30 -7.51
C THR A 48 10.18 -12.43 -8.16
N ASP A 49 10.74 -13.63 -8.13
CA ASP A 49 11.95 -13.98 -8.87
C ASP A 49 11.56 -14.72 -10.15
N TRP A 50 12.04 -14.22 -11.30
CA TRP A 50 11.81 -14.85 -12.59
C TRP A 50 12.61 -16.16 -12.78
N LYS A 51 13.57 -16.47 -11.89
CA LYS A 51 14.32 -17.73 -11.92
C LYS A 51 13.36 -18.93 -11.85
N LEU A 52 13.49 -19.81 -12.84
CA LEU A 52 12.76 -21.07 -12.88
C LEU A 52 13.32 -22.01 -11.81
N VAL A 53 12.46 -22.46 -10.91
CA VAL A 53 12.78 -23.46 -9.91
C VAL A 53 12.44 -24.83 -10.48
N LYS A 54 13.31 -25.82 -10.26
CA LYS A 54 12.98 -27.22 -10.56
C LYS A 54 12.22 -27.78 -9.39
N ASP A 55 11.01 -28.26 -9.63
CA ASP A 55 10.26 -29.02 -8.63
C ASP A 55 10.89 -30.40 -8.42
N ASP A 56 10.47 -31.10 -7.36
CA ASP A 56 10.87 -32.49 -7.05
C ASP A 56 10.60 -33.47 -8.21
N SER A 57 9.72 -33.09 -9.15
CA SER A 57 9.42 -33.84 -10.38
C SER A 57 10.35 -33.53 -11.57
N GLY A 58 11.34 -32.65 -11.40
CA GLY A 58 12.26 -32.19 -12.44
C GLY A 58 11.64 -31.21 -13.45
N ARG A 59 10.36 -30.84 -13.29
CA ARG A 59 9.70 -29.80 -14.09
C ARG A 59 10.17 -28.42 -13.64
N GLN A 60 10.47 -27.55 -14.60
CA GLN A 60 10.77 -26.15 -14.34
C GLN A 60 9.46 -25.36 -14.20
N GLN A 61 9.24 -24.76 -13.04
CA GLN A 61 8.11 -23.86 -12.78
C GLN A 61 8.61 -22.49 -12.32
N SER A 62 7.81 -21.45 -12.54
CA SER A 62 8.07 -20.13 -11.95
C SER A 62 7.95 -20.23 -10.43
N ALA A 63 8.87 -19.59 -9.72
CA ALA A 63 8.79 -19.50 -8.27
C ALA A 63 7.45 -18.87 -7.83
N LYS A 64 6.92 -19.30 -6.68
CA LYS A 64 5.83 -18.57 -6.02
C LYS A 64 6.32 -17.14 -5.71
N PRO A 65 5.45 -16.12 -5.78
CA PRO A 65 5.81 -14.77 -5.38
C PRO A 65 6.41 -14.76 -3.98
N LEU A 66 7.48 -13.98 -3.81
CA LEU A 66 8.16 -13.81 -2.53
C LEU A 66 7.26 -13.07 -1.54
N HIS A 67 6.53 -12.05 -2.01
CA HIS A 67 5.45 -11.40 -1.26
C HIS A 67 4.43 -10.76 -2.18
N CYS A 68 3.22 -10.57 -1.65
CA CYS A 68 2.12 -9.83 -2.26
C CYS A 68 1.51 -8.91 -1.20
N PHE A 69 1.43 -7.60 -1.49
CA PHE A 69 0.86 -6.61 -0.60
C PHE A 69 -0.18 -5.75 -1.31
N ARG A 70 -1.36 -5.62 -0.71
CA ARG A 70 -2.36 -4.65 -1.15
C ARG A 70 -2.08 -3.28 -0.54
N THR A 71 -1.28 -2.48 -1.24
CA THR A 71 -0.81 -1.17 -0.76
C THR A 71 -1.58 -0.01 -1.37
N HIS A 72 -2.03 -0.17 -2.61
CA HIS A 72 -2.85 0.80 -3.30
C HIS A 72 -4.31 0.35 -3.24
N HIS A 73 -5.24 1.30 -3.30
CA HIS A 73 -6.67 0.98 -3.24
C HIS A 73 -7.14 0.34 -4.56
N TRP A 74 -6.52 0.76 -5.65
CA TRP A 74 -6.84 0.47 -7.05
C TRP A 74 -5.53 0.47 -7.87
N LEU A 75 -5.68 0.48 -9.20
CA LEU A 75 -4.64 0.37 -10.21
C LEU A 75 -3.32 0.99 -9.80
N VAL A 76 -2.28 0.16 -9.83
CA VAL A 76 -0.89 0.60 -9.75
C VAL A 76 -0.47 1.09 -11.13
N ASN A 77 -0.39 2.40 -11.30
CA ASN A 77 -0.04 3.01 -12.59
C ASN A 77 1.47 3.05 -12.83
N THR A 78 2.27 3.15 -11.76
CA THR A 78 3.71 3.39 -11.87
C THR A 78 4.44 2.45 -10.94
N VAL A 79 5.43 1.74 -11.48
CA VAL A 79 6.44 1.00 -10.72
C VAL A 79 7.80 1.41 -11.28
N GLN A 80 8.58 2.15 -10.49
CA GLN A 80 9.85 2.70 -10.95
C GLN A 80 10.97 2.51 -9.93
N ARG A 81 12.06 1.87 -10.36
CA ARG A 81 13.29 1.74 -9.58
C ARG A 81 14.00 3.09 -9.49
N SER A 82 14.59 3.40 -8.33
CA SER A 82 15.36 4.63 -8.16
C SER A 82 16.58 4.65 -9.11
N PRO A 83 16.87 5.76 -9.80
CA PRO A 83 18.07 5.87 -10.62
C PRO A 83 19.36 5.89 -9.81
N PHE A 84 19.28 6.16 -8.49
CA PHE A 84 20.44 6.24 -7.59
C PHE A 84 20.63 4.97 -6.75
N TYR A 85 19.53 4.33 -6.35
CA TYR A 85 19.56 3.18 -5.46
C TYR A 85 18.95 1.96 -6.15
N LYS A 86 19.77 0.92 -6.32
CA LYS A 86 19.29 -0.33 -6.89
C LYS A 86 18.27 -0.98 -5.95
N ASP A 87 18.40 -0.87 -4.65
CA ASP A 87 17.48 -1.50 -3.71
C ASP A 87 16.16 -0.74 -3.51
N ILE A 88 15.91 0.40 -4.14
CA ILE A 88 14.71 1.21 -3.86
C ILE A 88 13.76 1.26 -5.06
N ILE A 89 12.48 1.05 -4.80
CA ILE A 89 11.40 1.05 -5.79
C ILE A 89 10.28 1.99 -5.33
N LEU A 90 9.82 2.85 -6.22
CA LEU A 90 8.63 3.68 -6.04
C LEU A 90 7.45 3.01 -6.73
N THR A 91 6.34 2.88 -6.02
CA THR A 91 5.06 2.50 -6.59
C THR A 91 4.05 3.60 -6.37
N MET A 92 3.19 3.83 -7.36
CA MET A 92 2.12 4.80 -7.27
C MET A 92 0.84 4.21 -7.83
N GLY A 93 -0.26 4.51 -7.14
CA GLY A 93 -1.57 4.03 -7.54
C GLY A 93 -2.65 4.75 -6.77
N SER A 94 -3.74 5.06 -7.46
CA SER A 94 -4.93 5.70 -6.87
C SER A 94 -4.58 7.02 -6.18
N TRP A 95 -4.60 7.07 -4.85
CA TRP A 95 -4.41 8.30 -4.07
C TRP A 95 -3.09 8.34 -3.29
N ASN A 96 -2.24 7.31 -3.37
CA ASN A 96 -1.02 7.24 -2.58
C ASN A 96 0.18 6.74 -3.37
N PHE A 97 1.36 7.04 -2.85
CA PHE A 97 2.61 6.41 -3.27
C PHE A 97 3.17 5.58 -2.13
N ALA A 98 3.94 4.56 -2.50
CA ALA A 98 4.70 3.76 -1.56
C ALA A 98 6.13 3.56 -2.06
N ILE A 99 7.07 3.51 -1.13
CA ILE A 99 8.47 3.24 -1.40
C ILE A 99 8.80 1.89 -0.78
N TRP A 100 9.40 1.04 -1.58
CA TRP A 100 9.79 -0.31 -1.25
C TRP A 100 11.31 -0.42 -1.25
N LYS A 101 11.80 -1.35 -0.42
CA LYS A 101 13.20 -1.70 -0.40
C LYS A 101 13.38 -3.19 -0.67
N GLU A 102 14.25 -3.50 -1.62
CA GLU A 102 14.59 -4.87 -1.96
C GLU A 102 15.22 -5.57 -0.75
N GLY A 103 14.66 -6.73 -0.37
CA GLY A 103 15.10 -7.50 0.80
C GLY A 103 14.32 -7.21 2.09
N VAL A 104 13.48 -6.17 2.11
CA VAL A 104 12.47 -5.97 3.16
C VAL A 104 11.20 -6.68 2.71
N MET A 105 10.77 -7.67 3.49
CA MET A 105 9.65 -8.56 3.15
C MET A 105 8.37 -8.22 3.92
N GLU A 106 8.50 -7.32 4.89
CA GLU A 106 7.47 -6.95 5.84
C GLU A 106 6.48 -5.90 5.31
N GLY A 107 6.80 -5.24 4.19
CA GLY A 107 5.95 -4.23 3.57
C GLY A 107 6.74 -3.04 3.00
N PRO A 108 6.03 -1.96 2.59
CA PRO A 108 6.66 -0.74 2.13
C PRO A 108 7.36 -0.01 3.30
N ILE A 109 8.53 0.57 3.03
CA ILE A 109 9.27 1.36 4.04
C ILE A 109 8.66 2.74 4.25
N VAL A 110 8.06 3.31 3.21
CA VAL A 110 7.37 4.60 3.29
C VAL A 110 6.05 4.45 2.56
N THR A 111 4.97 4.90 3.20
CA THR A 111 3.65 5.00 2.57
C THR A 111 3.17 6.42 2.77
N SER A 112 2.78 7.07 1.68
CA SER A 112 2.23 8.43 1.76
C SER A 112 0.82 8.41 2.33
N PRO A 113 0.37 9.52 2.94
CA PRO A 113 -1.05 9.73 3.15
C PRO A 113 -1.79 9.75 1.80
N SER A 114 -3.09 9.52 1.84
CA SER A 114 -3.96 9.69 0.68
C SER A 114 -3.97 11.16 0.25
N SER A 115 -3.59 11.40 -0.99
CA SER A 115 -3.72 12.68 -1.67
C SER A 115 -5.19 12.98 -1.94
N GLU A 116 -5.51 14.26 -2.06
CA GLU A 116 -6.87 14.73 -2.39
C GLU A 116 -7.32 14.26 -3.77
N GLN A 117 -6.37 14.13 -4.70
CA GLN A 117 -6.59 13.85 -6.11
C GLN A 117 -5.89 12.56 -6.52
N VAL A 118 -6.37 11.91 -7.58
CA VAL A 118 -5.81 10.64 -8.03
C VAL A 118 -4.44 10.89 -8.65
N CYS A 119 -3.41 10.25 -8.11
CA CYS A 119 -2.08 10.17 -8.69
C CYS A 119 -2.16 9.32 -9.96
N THR A 120 -1.84 9.89 -11.12
CA THR A 120 -1.94 9.22 -12.43
C THR A 120 -0.59 8.84 -13.03
N ALA A 121 0.46 9.62 -12.75
CA ALA A 121 1.79 9.40 -13.28
C ALA A 121 2.86 9.74 -12.23
N GLY A 122 3.96 8.98 -12.22
CA GLY A 122 5.05 9.19 -11.29
C GLY A 122 6.42 9.07 -11.94
N CYS A 123 7.37 9.91 -11.52
CA CYS A 123 8.75 9.72 -11.92
C CYS A 123 9.78 10.25 -10.92
N TRP A 124 10.88 9.51 -10.72
CA TRP A 124 12.06 9.98 -10.02
C TRP A 124 12.76 11.11 -10.76
N SER A 125 13.34 12.06 -10.01
CA SER A 125 14.31 13.00 -10.57
C SER A 125 15.57 12.25 -11.02
N PRO A 126 16.13 12.55 -12.20
CA PRO A 126 17.36 11.93 -12.68
C PRO A 126 18.61 12.51 -12.00
N SER A 127 18.51 13.66 -11.34
CA SER A 127 19.67 14.39 -10.80
C SER A 127 19.68 14.51 -9.26
N ARG A 128 18.52 14.39 -8.60
CA ARG A 128 18.42 14.41 -7.13
C ARG A 128 17.75 13.14 -6.57
N PRO A 129 18.41 12.42 -5.65
CA PRO A 129 17.89 11.15 -5.11
C PRO A 129 16.68 11.29 -4.20
N ALA A 130 16.47 12.46 -3.57
CA ALA A 130 15.36 12.68 -2.65
C ALA A 130 14.07 13.13 -3.36
N VAL A 131 14.15 13.49 -4.64
CA VAL A 131 13.10 14.22 -5.36
C VAL A 131 12.42 13.34 -6.39
N PHE A 132 11.10 13.41 -6.43
CA PHE A 132 10.26 12.79 -7.46
C PHE A 132 9.06 13.67 -7.75
N PHE A 133 8.46 13.44 -8.91
CA PHE A 133 7.32 14.19 -9.43
C PHE A 133 6.11 13.28 -9.54
N ILE A 134 4.95 13.81 -9.18
CA ILE A 134 3.65 13.14 -9.30
C ILE A 134 2.75 14.01 -10.17
N GLY A 135 2.13 13.38 -11.16
CA GLY A 135 1.03 13.96 -11.95
C GLY A 135 -0.31 13.48 -11.43
N LYS A 136 -1.29 14.36 -11.48
CA LYS A 136 -2.65 14.10 -11.00
C LYS A 136 -3.69 14.13 -12.12
N ASP A 137 -4.88 13.63 -11.79
CA ASP A 137 -6.05 13.60 -12.66
C ASP A 137 -6.65 14.99 -12.95
N ASP A 138 -6.45 15.95 -12.06
CA ASP A 138 -6.87 17.35 -12.22
C ASP A 138 -5.88 18.22 -12.99
N GLY A 139 -4.81 17.63 -13.53
CA GLY A 139 -3.81 18.37 -14.28
C GLY A 139 -2.75 19.07 -13.43
N SER A 140 -2.71 18.83 -12.12
CA SER A 140 -1.68 19.36 -11.23
C SER A 140 -0.45 18.44 -11.15
N ILE A 141 0.71 19.06 -10.87
CA ILE A 141 1.96 18.34 -10.60
C ILE A 141 2.43 18.63 -9.19
N GLU A 142 2.73 17.58 -8.45
CA GLU A 142 3.36 17.68 -7.15
C GLU A 142 4.85 17.33 -7.24
N VAL A 143 5.65 18.13 -6.56
CA VAL A 143 7.07 17.87 -6.35
C VAL A 143 7.23 17.40 -4.91
N TRP A 144 7.78 16.22 -4.75
CA TRP A 144 8.06 15.63 -3.44
C TRP A 144 9.56 15.66 -3.16
N ASN A 145 9.93 15.89 -1.89
CA ASN A 145 11.31 15.83 -1.42
C ASN A 145 11.37 15.14 -0.06
N LEU A 146 11.84 13.89 -0.05
CA LEU A 146 11.85 13.02 1.14
C LEU A 146 12.65 13.57 2.32
N LEU A 147 13.63 14.45 2.07
CA LEU A 147 14.49 15.00 3.13
C LEU A 147 13.92 16.27 3.78
N GLU A 148 12.97 16.94 3.12
CA GLU A 148 12.37 18.17 3.64
C GLU A 148 10.99 17.91 4.21
N LYS A 149 10.11 17.27 3.44
CA LYS A 149 8.75 16.93 3.84
C LYS A 149 8.38 15.52 3.38
N THR A 150 8.06 14.66 4.35
CA THR A 150 7.67 13.26 4.08
C THR A 150 6.16 13.08 3.92
N GLY A 151 5.35 13.88 4.62
CA GLY A 151 3.89 13.73 4.65
C GLY A 151 3.13 14.63 3.66
N GLU A 152 3.81 15.59 3.04
CA GLU A 152 3.20 16.58 2.17
C GLU A 152 4.12 16.89 0.99
N PRO A 153 3.56 17.27 -0.17
CA PRO A 153 4.36 17.74 -1.29
C PRO A 153 5.14 19.01 -0.89
N LEU A 154 6.35 19.14 -1.42
CA LEU A 154 7.17 20.34 -1.26
C LEU A 154 6.58 21.51 -2.04
N GLN A 155 6.13 21.24 -3.27
CA GLN A 155 5.52 22.21 -4.16
C GLN A 155 4.40 21.57 -4.95
N VAL A 156 3.29 22.30 -5.11
CA VAL A 156 2.17 21.91 -5.97
C VAL A 156 2.05 22.95 -7.08
N HIS A 157 2.17 22.49 -8.32
CA HIS A 157 1.93 23.28 -9.52
C HIS A 157 0.52 22.97 -10.02
N ALA A 158 -0.45 23.77 -9.56
CA ALA A 158 -1.83 23.66 -10.00
C ALA A 158 -2.00 24.18 -11.44
N HIS A 159 -3.01 23.66 -12.15
CA HIS A 159 -3.45 24.14 -13.46
C HIS A 159 -2.37 24.16 -14.56
N ILE A 160 -1.51 23.13 -14.60
CA ILE A 160 -0.61 22.97 -15.77
C ILE A 160 -1.43 22.60 -17.00
N THR A 161 -2.45 21.77 -16.80
CA THR A 161 -3.46 21.42 -17.80
C THR A 161 -4.82 21.34 -17.13
N ASP A 162 -5.89 21.43 -17.91
CA ASP A 162 -7.27 21.27 -17.44
C ASP A 162 -7.77 19.81 -17.56
N ALA A 163 -6.85 18.88 -17.85
CA ALA A 163 -7.15 17.49 -18.15
C ALA A 163 -6.21 16.51 -17.42
N LYS A 164 -6.51 15.22 -17.39
CA LYS A 164 -5.71 14.26 -16.60
C LYS A 164 -4.31 14.11 -17.18
N ILE A 165 -3.30 14.13 -16.32
CA ILE A 165 -1.93 13.85 -16.73
C ILE A 165 -1.79 12.36 -17.02
N THR A 166 -1.27 12.01 -18.19
CA THR A 166 -1.08 10.62 -18.64
C THR A 166 0.35 10.15 -18.46
N CYS A 167 1.34 11.02 -18.67
CA CYS A 167 2.75 10.69 -18.52
C CYS A 167 3.55 11.92 -18.07
N ILE A 168 4.56 11.68 -17.23
CA ILE A 168 5.57 12.66 -16.87
C ILE A 168 6.94 12.04 -17.09
N LYS A 169 7.82 12.78 -17.76
CA LYS A 169 9.19 12.34 -18.00
C LYS A 169 10.19 13.48 -17.82
N PRO A 170 11.12 13.36 -16.86
CA PRO A 170 12.18 14.33 -16.71
C PRO A 170 13.27 14.07 -17.76
N TRP A 171 13.86 15.15 -18.25
CA TRP A 171 14.92 15.14 -19.24
C TRP A 171 16.02 16.12 -18.87
N THR A 172 17.26 15.67 -18.89
CA THR A 172 18.43 16.52 -18.67
C THR A 172 19.04 16.86 -20.02
N ALA A 173 18.88 18.11 -20.47
CA ALA A 173 19.48 18.59 -21.71
C ALA A 173 20.95 19.00 -21.51
N SER A 174 21.26 19.60 -20.35
CA SER A 174 22.61 20.04 -19.98
C SER A 174 22.75 20.03 -18.45
N SER A 175 23.97 20.22 -17.93
CA SER A 175 24.22 20.29 -16.48
C SER A 175 23.42 21.40 -15.77
N LYS A 176 23.01 22.44 -16.50
CA LYS A 176 22.26 23.60 -15.99
C LYS A 176 20.80 23.65 -16.46
N GLN A 177 20.39 22.79 -17.39
CA GLN A 177 19.06 22.84 -18.01
C GLN A 177 18.41 21.46 -17.93
N HIS A 178 17.34 21.42 -17.15
CA HIS A 178 16.53 20.23 -16.91
C HIS A 178 15.08 20.58 -17.24
N PHE A 179 14.41 19.66 -17.91
CA PHE A 179 13.04 19.81 -18.35
C PHE A 179 12.17 18.70 -17.81
N LEU A 180 10.88 18.99 -17.65
CA LEU A 180 9.85 18.02 -17.31
C LEU A 180 8.84 18.03 -18.46
N ALA A 181 8.80 16.95 -19.22
CA ALA A 181 7.77 16.74 -20.23
C ALA A 181 6.53 16.14 -19.57
N VAL A 182 5.37 16.73 -19.83
CA VAL A 182 4.08 16.37 -19.25
C VAL A 182 3.10 16.20 -20.41
N THR A 183 2.41 15.06 -20.42
CA THR A 183 1.36 14.80 -21.42
C THR A 183 0.02 14.66 -20.75
N ASP A 184 -1.04 15.12 -21.41
CA ASP A 184 -2.41 14.92 -20.96
C ASP A 184 -3.15 13.89 -21.82
N ASP A 185 -4.42 13.63 -21.51
CA ASP A 185 -5.29 12.73 -22.26
C ASP A 185 -5.94 13.36 -23.49
N LEU A 186 -5.87 14.69 -23.60
CA LEU A 186 -6.26 15.45 -24.79
C LEU A 186 -5.17 15.42 -25.88
N GLY A 187 -4.02 14.79 -25.59
CA GLY A 187 -2.93 14.61 -26.54
C GLY A 187 -1.95 15.79 -26.62
N MET A 188 -2.01 16.73 -25.68
CA MET A 188 -1.09 17.86 -25.61
C MET A 188 0.17 17.46 -24.84
N VAL A 189 1.31 17.98 -25.28
CA VAL A 189 2.60 17.85 -24.60
C VAL A 189 3.05 19.23 -24.15
N ARG A 190 3.27 19.39 -22.85
CA ARG A 190 3.83 20.60 -22.24
C ARG A 190 5.23 20.29 -21.71
N VAL A 191 6.17 21.18 -21.94
CA VAL A 191 7.55 21.05 -21.45
C VAL A 191 7.82 22.19 -20.48
N LEU A 192 8.12 21.84 -19.23
CA LEU A 192 8.38 22.78 -18.15
C LEU A 192 9.87 22.77 -17.82
N GLU A 193 10.44 23.93 -17.50
CA GLU A 193 11.81 24.01 -16.99
C GLU A 193 11.84 23.71 -15.49
N ILE A 194 12.75 22.82 -15.07
CA ILE A 194 12.93 22.46 -13.67
C ILE A 194 13.88 23.49 -13.04
N PRO A 195 13.48 24.18 -11.96
CA PRO A 195 14.32 25.15 -11.28
C PRO A 195 15.55 24.49 -10.64
N LYS A 196 16.62 25.28 -10.49
CA LYS A 196 17.91 24.82 -9.92
C LYS A 196 17.78 24.16 -8.55
N THR A 197 16.84 24.61 -7.74
CA THR A 197 16.55 24.04 -6.42
C THR A 197 16.15 22.57 -6.50
N LEU A 198 15.51 22.12 -7.59
CA LEU A 198 14.99 20.77 -7.74
C LEU A 198 15.91 19.82 -8.51
N TYR A 199 16.90 20.34 -9.25
CA TYR A 199 17.87 19.50 -9.95
C TYR A 199 19.28 19.52 -9.37
N ALA A 200 19.67 20.52 -8.58
CA ALA A 200 21.02 20.62 -8.03
C ALA A 200 21.11 19.90 -6.67
N PRO A 201 21.81 18.75 -6.58
CA PRO A 201 21.92 18.01 -5.33
C PRO A 201 22.86 18.69 -4.34
N SER A 202 22.61 18.51 -3.04
CA SER A 202 23.59 18.83 -2.00
C SER A 202 24.68 17.75 -1.92
N ARG A 203 25.90 18.11 -1.47
CA ARG A 203 27.05 17.18 -1.45
C ARG A 203 26.79 15.90 -0.64
N SER A 204 26.03 16.00 0.45
CA SER A 204 25.72 14.89 1.35
C SER A 204 24.35 14.25 1.09
N GLU A 205 23.62 14.67 0.06
CA GLU A 205 22.22 14.24 -0.16
C GLU A 205 22.08 12.73 -0.27
N ASN A 206 22.97 12.09 -1.05
CA ASN A 206 22.97 10.64 -1.21
C ASN A 206 23.16 9.89 0.12
N LEU A 207 23.97 10.43 1.03
CA LEU A 207 24.18 9.83 2.34
C LEU A 207 22.97 10.07 3.25
N SER A 208 22.39 11.27 3.19
CA SER A 208 21.20 11.64 3.95
C SER A 208 19.99 10.79 3.55
N VAL A 209 19.73 10.61 2.25
CA VAL A 209 18.62 9.75 1.75
C VAL A 209 18.85 8.29 2.13
N LYS A 210 20.08 7.79 2.02
CA LYS A 210 20.41 6.43 2.46
C LYS A 210 20.18 6.23 3.97
N LYS A 211 20.50 7.24 4.79
CA LYS A 211 20.22 7.23 6.23
C LYS A 211 18.71 7.28 6.49
N TYR A 212 17.99 8.10 5.75
CA TYR A 212 16.53 8.20 5.82
C TYR A 212 15.87 6.85 5.56
N PHE A 213 16.19 6.15 4.47
CA PHE A 213 15.62 4.83 4.20
C PHE A 213 15.95 3.77 5.25
N LYS A 214 17.15 3.83 5.87
CA LYS A 214 17.47 2.95 7.00
C LYS A 214 16.59 3.23 8.22
N LEU A 215 16.37 4.51 8.54
CA LEU A 215 15.50 4.90 9.64
C LEU A 215 14.05 4.46 9.41
N GLU A 216 13.56 4.57 8.18
CA GLU A 216 12.22 4.09 7.83
C GLU A 216 12.09 2.57 7.89
N GLU A 217 13.12 1.82 7.49
CA GLU A 217 13.17 0.37 7.68
C GLU A 217 13.11 -0.02 9.16
N ASP A 218 13.86 0.66 10.03
CA ASP A 218 13.83 0.42 11.48
C ASP A 218 12.46 0.78 12.08
N ARG A 219 11.84 1.88 11.62
CA ARG A 219 10.47 2.27 12.02
C ARG A 219 9.44 1.22 11.64
N LEU A 220 9.55 0.64 10.44
CA LEU A 220 8.66 -0.43 9.99
C LEU A 220 8.77 -1.65 10.91
N LYS A 221 10.00 -2.09 11.23
CA LYS A 221 10.24 -3.21 12.15
C LYS A 221 9.64 -2.95 13.53
N ASP A 222 9.78 -1.74 14.04
CA ASP A 222 9.21 -1.36 15.33
C ASP A 222 7.68 -1.28 15.30
N PHE A 223 7.10 -0.80 14.19
CA PHE A 223 5.66 -0.76 13.99
C PHE A 223 5.06 -2.18 14.03
N ILE A 224 5.67 -3.12 13.32
CA ILE A 224 5.20 -4.52 13.26
C ILE A 224 5.28 -5.19 14.62
N LYS A 225 6.41 -5.02 15.34
CA LYS A 225 6.53 -5.54 16.71
C LYS A 225 5.43 -5.00 17.63
N ARG A 226 5.07 -3.72 17.51
CA ARG A 226 3.97 -3.14 18.30
C ARG A 226 2.62 -3.73 17.90
N ASP A 227 2.37 -3.88 16.61
CA ASP A 227 1.12 -4.47 16.12
C ASP A 227 0.95 -5.93 16.59
N GLU A 228 2.02 -6.73 16.54
CA GLU A 228 2.04 -8.08 17.08
C GLU A 228 1.75 -8.11 18.59
N LEU A 229 2.33 -7.18 19.35
CA LEU A 229 2.08 -7.07 20.80
C LEU A 229 0.62 -6.67 21.08
N TRP A 230 0.08 -5.71 20.35
CA TRP A 230 -1.33 -5.31 20.48
C TRP A 230 -2.29 -6.43 20.08
N ALA A 231 -1.98 -7.18 19.03
CA ALA A 231 -2.77 -8.33 18.61
C ALA A 231 -2.77 -9.43 19.69
N LYS A 232 -1.64 -9.68 20.35
CA LYS A 232 -1.54 -10.62 21.49
C LYS A 232 -2.39 -10.14 22.67
N GLN A 233 -2.23 -8.88 23.08
CA GLN A 233 -3.02 -8.30 24.17
C GLN A 233 -4.52 -8.33 23.90
N LYS A 234 -4.94 -8.03 22.66
CA LYS A 234 -6.34 -8.08 22.26
C LYS A 234 -6.90 -9.51 22.33
N LYS A 235 -6.14 -10.51 21.87
CA LYS A 235 -6.52 -11.92 21.98
C LYS A 235 -6.63 -12.37 23.44
N GLU A 236 -5.65 -12.02 24.28
CA GLU A 236 -5.68 -12.32 25.71
C GLU A 236 -6.88 -11.66 26.40
N ALA A 237 -7.20 -10.41 26.06
CA ALA A 237 -8.37 -9.70 26.59
C ALA A 237 -9.70 -10.33 26.12
N GLU A 238 -9.80 -10.76 24.86
CA GLU A 238 -10.97 -11.48 24.34
C GLU A 238 -11.13 -12.87 25.00
N GLU A 239 -10.03 -13.59 25.25
CA GLU A 239 -10.05 -14.86 25.97
C GLU A 239 -10.43 -14.68 27.45
N LEU A 240 -9.94 -13.63 28.10
CA LEU A 240 -10.33 -13.30 29.48
C LEU A 240 -11.82 -12.94 29.55
N LYS A 241 -12.35 -12.16 28.59
CA LYS A 241 -13.79 -11.88 28.49
C LYS A 241 -14.60 -13.16 28.32
N LYS A 242 -14.19 -14.07 27.41
CA LYS A 242 -14.85 -15.37 27.22
C LYS A 242 -14.78 -16.27 28.46
N LYS A 243 -13.70 -16.19 29.26
CA LYS A 243 -13.56 -16.93 30.52
C LYS A 243 -14.34 -16.29 31.68
N MET A 244 -14.59 -14.98 31.63
CA MET A 244 -15.43 -14.24 32.58
C MET A 244 -16.94 -14.38 32.28
N ASP A 245 -17.32 -14.90 31.11
CA ASP A 245 -18.70 -15.31 30.77
C ASP A 245 -18.96 -16.82 30.92
N PRO A 246 -19.05 -17.38 32.15
CA PRO A 246 -19.83 -18.58 32.41
C PRO A 246 -21.14 -18.20 33.14
N TYR A 247 -22.29 -18.30 32.44
CA TYR A 247 -23.69 -18.19 32.92
C TYR A 247 -24.15 -16.79 33.40
N LYS A 248 -25.21 -16.15 32.88
CA LYS A 248 -26.57 -16.62 32.51
C LYS A 248 -27.10 -15.87 31.26
N PRO A 249 -28.08 -16.43 30.52
CA PRO A 249 -28.89 -15.61 29.63
C PRO A 249 -29.61 -14.56 30.49
N VAL A 250 -29.44 -13.29 30.14
CA VAL A 250 -30.28 -12.22 30.67
C VAL A 250 -31.69 -12.51 30.16
N LYS A 251 -32.53 -13.15 30.97
CA LYS A 251 -33.98 -13.08 30.77
C LYS A 251 -34.33 -11.60 30.78
N SER A 252 -35.09 -11.17 29.79
CA SER A 252 -35.55 -9.78 29.70
C SER A 252 -36.29 -9.39 30.99
N PRO A 253 -36.31 -8.10 31.40
CA PRO A 253 -37.03 -7.66 32.61
C PRO A 253 -38.47 -8.18 32.65
N THR A 254 -39.11 -8.24 31.47
CA THR A 254 -40.47 -8.77 31.25
C THR A 254 -40.65 -10.25 31.61
N GLU A 255 -39.66 -11.11 31.36
CA GLU A 255 -39.77 -12.55 31.70
C GLU A 255 -39.56 -12.80 33.20
N ASN A 256 -38.74 -11.99 33.86
CA ASN A 256 -38.51 -12.06 35.30
C ASN A 256 -39.73 -11.54 36.08
N ASP A 257 -40.39 -10.50 35.58
CA ASP A 257 -41.61 -9.96 36.18
C ASP A 257 -42.80 -10.93 36.03
N GLU A 258 -42.91 -11.65 34.90
CA GLU A 258 -43.93 -12.68 34.70
C GLU A 258 -43.74 -13.91 35.60
N GLU A 259 -42.50 -14.37 35.80
CA GLU A 259 -42.20 -15.46 36.74
C GLU A 259 -42.48 -15.04 38.19
N ASN A 260 -42.07 -13.83 38.58
CA ASN A 260 -42.34 -13.28 39.92
C ASN A 260 -43.85 -13.09 40.17
N MET A 261 -44.62 -12.63 39.18
CA MET A 261 -46.09 -12.52 39.30
C MET A 261 -46.77 -13.88 39.43
N LYS A 262 -46.27 -14.92 38.74
CA LYS A 262 -46.80 -16.29 38.88
C LYS A 262 -46.52 -16.85 40.28
N GLU A 263 -45.30 -16.67 40.80
CA GLU A 263 -44.96 -17.10 42.16
C GLU A 263 -45.79 -16.34 43.21
N TYR A 264 -45.99 -15.04 43.02
CA TYR A 264 -46.83 -14.22 43.90
C TYR A 264 -48.29 -14.68 43.92
N ASN A 265 -48.86 -15.01 42.75
CA ASN A 265 -50.23 -15.53 42.66
C ASN A 265 -50.39 -16.90 43.34
N VAL A 266 -49.41 -17.80 43.18
CA VAL A 266 -49.41 -19.10 43.88
C VAL A 266 -49.33 -18.90 45.40
N HIS A 267 -48.55 -17.92 45.88
CA HIS A 267 -48.49 -17.59 47.29
C HIS A 267 -49.83 -17.04 47.82
N LEU A 268 -50.50 -16.17 47.05
CA LEU A 268 -51.84 -15.64 47.38
C LEU A 268 -52.90 -16.75 47.48
N GLU A 269 -52.93 -17.69 46.55
CA GLU A 269 -53.87 -18.82 46.57
C GLU A 269 -53.63 -19.75 47.78
N LEU A 270 -52.35 -19.96 48.13
CA LEU A 270 -51.98 -20.72 49.31
C LEU A 270 -52.42 -20.01 50.60
N GLU A 271 -52.16 -18.70 50.69
CA GLU A 271 -52.56 -17.87 51.83
C GLU A 271 -54.08 -17.85 51.99
N GLU A 272 -54.84 -17.69 50.90
CA GLU A 272 -56.30 -17.76 50.91
C GLU A 272 -56.79 -19.14 51.41
N SER A 273 -56.17 -20.22 50.95
CA SER A 273 -56.51 -21.58 51.38
C SER A 273 -56.23 -21.80 52.87
N VAL A 274 -55.11 -21.27 53.37
CA VAL A 274 -54.74 -21.34 54.80
C VAL A 274 -55.71 -20.52 55.65
N LEU A 275 -56.05 -19.30 55.24
CA LEU A 275 -56.97 -18.42 55.95
C LEU A 275 -58.40 -18.98 55.97
N LYS A 276 -58.86 -19.62 54.88
CA LYS A 276 -60.14 -20.37 54.85
C LYS A 276 -60.10 -21.56 55.81
N GLY A 277 -58.99 -22.30 55.86
CA GLY A 277 -58.80 -23.43 56.79
C GLY A 277 -58.79 -23.02 58.27
N LEU A 278 -58.34 -21.80 58.57
CA LEU A 278 -58.33 -21.23 59.92
C LEU A 278 -59.61 -20.44 60.29
N GLY A 279 -60.56 -20.29 59.34
CA GLY A 279 -61.81 -19.56 59.57
C GLY A 279 -61.66 -18.03 59.62
N LEU A 280 -60.57 -17.48 59.08
CA LEU A 280 -60.19 -16.06 59.16
C LEU A 280 -60.35 -15.31 57.82
N TRP A 281 -60.94 -15.95 56.80
CA TRP A 281 -61.13 -15.33 55.48
C TRP A 281 -62.37 -14.42 55.44
N THR A 282 -62.15 -13.12 55.26
CA THR A 282 -63.21 -12.13 55.03
C THR A 282 -63.21 -11.73 53.55
N ALA A 283 -64.30 -12.00 52.82
CA ALA A 283 -64.45 -11.53 51.44
C ALA A 283 -64.43 -9.98 51.39
N PRO A 284 -63.80 -9.36 50.37
CA PRO A 284 -63.87 -7.92 50.20
C PRO A 284 -65.33 -7.49 50.01
N ALA A 285 -65.76 -6.50 50.78
CA ALA A 285 -67.09 -5.92 50.69
C ALA A 285 -67.31 -5.27 49.32
N ASP A 286 -68.48 -5.54 48.73
CA ASP A 286 -68.96 -4.91 47.51
C ASP A 286 -68.89 -3.37 47.63
N THR A 287 -68.11 -2.74 46.76
CA THR A 287 -68.30 -1.33 46.42
C THR A 287 -68.77 -1.26 44.97
N GLU A 288 -70.07 -1.48 44.75
CA GLU A 288 -70.81 -0.90 43.63
C GLU A 288 -71.56 0.33 44.16
N ASP A 289 -71.20 1.47 43.56
CA ASP A 289 -71.99 2.66 43.26
C ASP A 289 -72.99 3.26 44.28
N THR A 290 -72.78 4.57 44.51
CA THR A 290 -73.65 5.62 45.08
C THR A 290 -73.91 5.68 46.58
#